data_AF-A0A075LS65-F1
#
_entry.id   AF-A0A075LS65-F1
#
_cell.length_a   1.000
_cell.length_b   1.000
_cell.length_c   1.000
_cell.angle_alpha   90.00
_cell.angle_beta   90.00
_cell.angle_gamma   90.00
#
_symmetry.space_group_name_H-M   'P 1'
#
loop_
_entity.id
_entity.type
_entity.pdbx_description
1 polymer ?
#
loop_
_entity_poly.entity_id
_entity_poly.type
_entity_poly.pdbx_seq_one_letter_code
_entity_poly.pdbx_strand_id
1 'polypeptide(L)'
;MKVRKIAAIAVGAAMIGATMGYASAQLNVPKDFFVKDGAPNVKIVVGSNAAAMDVASAADIAVALGSMLYTAEEVQADGVSVIVKKDVTTDPDDLLVYSNWYIDRNNTIPSATDYDSLPDNAWYNGSSYYNGAYTDWEAYYAANPWITEIEDMDSIKGDKQIDWDITVEDLKITDADTEDVPTKAPKSATLTANVTVEFNYVIKKWEVTTSDTDDQWGLTTTTTTTTIDDDQPSGGNFVEDVYSGITKEMTFTLLGNEYYVLDVTNTTLTYGNDHGENWFHVGDEMEFDGYKVQVLDISINENRALVKVTAPDGQSDLVILESTAGATDVFSDGGILLTLENTFVGIDGNLIAQVTIQTNVKTIESGGELVSGWTTTFVTNAAGDTIEKIILKKELSGSTLDILGKYKIYYKFEGDTKTADFDNDGQEDDTRYTARAWIVIEPTEKVYDTQELKVGDELEGWTIDQIKGDTYTKITVKPPAEPITVLDSEVDLNNVDSNLILVGGPVANSVTAYLVDQGVSTIDWYNSDGDIEYLEDAFGDYDVLIVAGKNREATKAAAEELMAYLKDLA
;
A
#
# COMPACT_ATOMS: atom_id res chain seq x y z
N MET A 1 -21.71 -28.52 9.83
CA MET A 1 -20.49 -28.47 10.67
C MET A 1 -19.29 -28.72 9.76
N LYS A 2 -18.39 -27.73 9.71
CA LYS A 2 -17.03 -27.61 9.14
C LYS A 2 -16.45 -28.77 8.31
N VAL A 3 -15.97 -28.42 7.09
CA VAL A 3 -14.55 -28.63 6.71
C VAL A 3 -14.13 -27.43 5.84
N ARG A 4 -13.29 -26.53 6.38
CA ARG A 4 -12.55 -25.53 5.59
C ARG A 4 -11.24 -26.19 5.16
N LYS A 5 -11.00 -26.25 3.84
CA LYS A 5 -9.76 -26.73 3.24
C LYS A 5 -8.69 -25.65 3.42
N ILE A 6 -7.62 -25.95 4.15
CA ILE A 6 -6.38 -25.17 4.14
C ILE A 6 -5.41 -25.98 3.29
N ALA A 7 -5.10 -25.47 2.11
CA ALA A 7 -4.01 -25.94 1.28
C ALA A 7 -2.76 -25.15 1.67
N ALA A 8 -1.80 -25.81 2.30
CA ALA A 8 -0.42 -25.33 2.41
C ALA A 8 0.39 -26.05 1.34
N ILE A 9 0.83 -25.31 0.32
CA ILE A 9 1.71 -25.79 -0.73
C ILE A 9 3.12 -25.83 -0.14
N ALA A 10 3.62 -27.02 0.15
CA ALA A 10 5.00 -27.26 0.50
C ALA A 10 5.87 -27.03 -0.75
N VAL A 11 6.70 -25.98 -0.72
CA VAL A 11 7.79 -25.78 -1.68
C VAL A 11 8.89 -26.76 -1.31
N GLY A 12 8.88 -27.92 -1.96
CA GLY A 12 9.96 -28.89 -1.86
C GLY A 12 11.24 -28.30 -2.46
N ALA A 13 12.27 -28.15 -1.62
CA ALA A 13 13.62 -27.90 -2.08
C ALA A 13 14.05 -29.02 -3.04
N ALA A 14 14.57 -28.60 -4.18
CA ALA A 14 15.05 -29.47 -5.24
C ALA A 14 16.23 -30.33 -4.77
N MET A 15 16.07 -31.66 -4.80
CA MET A 15 17.20 -32.60 -4.77
C MET A 15 17.84 -32.63 -6.15
N ILE A 16 18.82 -31.76 -6.38
CA ILE A 16 19.79 -31.93 -7.47
C ILE A 16 20.90 -32.84 -6.96
N GLY A 17 21.02 -34.01 -7.59
CA GLY A 17 22.09 -34.96 -7.30
C GLY A 17 22.19 -36.02 -8.38
N ALA A 18 22.47 -35.61 -9.62
CA ALA A 18 22.94 -36.53 -10.65
C ALA A 18 24.44 -36.78 -10.42
N THR A 19 24.82 -38.02 -10.16
CA THR A 19 25.97 -38.69 -10.80
C THR A 19 25.98 -40.17 -10.43
N MET A 20 25.51 -41.00 -11.37
CA MET A 20 25.93 -42.38 -11.46
C MET A 20 27.41 -42.42 -11.85
N GLY A 21 28.25 -43.09 -11.06
CA GLY A 21 29.64 -43.34 -11.41
C GLY A 21 30.40 -44.09 -10.32
N TYR A 22 30.75 -45.34 -10.63
CA TYR A 22 31.55 -46.31 -9.87
C TYR A 22 30.84 -47.06 -8.74
N ALA A 23 30.58 -48.34 -9.00
CA ALA A 23 30.34 -49.33 -7.97
C ALA A 23 31.64 -49.61 -7.22
N SER A 24 31.96 -48.78 -6.21
CA SER A 24 32.52 -49.31 -4.96
C SER A 24 31.34 -49.82 -4.12
N ALA A 25 31.54 -50.80 -3.24
CA ALA A 25 30.49 -51.22 -2.32
C ALA A 25 30.05 -49.99 -1.51
N GLN A 26 28.82 -49.51 -1.70
CA GLN A 26 28.33 -48.30 -1.05
C GLN A 26 28.30 -48.54 0.46
N LEU A 27 29.10 -47.75 1.21
CA LEU A 27 29.13 -47.79 2.67
C LEU A 27 27.70 -47.55 3.21
N ASN A 28 27.18 -48.49 3.99
CA ASN A 28 25.79 -48.47 4.46
C ASN A 28 25.75 -48.50 6.00
N VAL A 29 26.18 -47.41 6.62
CA VAL A 29 26.26 -47.26 8.08
C VAL A 29 25.20 -46.24 8.55
N PRO A 30 24.22 -46.62 9.38
CA PRO A 30 23.13 -45.72 9.78
C PRO A 30 23.63 -44.42 10.44
N LYS A 31 22.94 -43.28 10.25
CA LYS A 31 23.28 -42.01 10.93
C LYS A 31 23.35 -42.17 12.46
N ASP A 32 22.44 -42.95 13.02
CA ASP A 32 22.37 -43.27 14.45
C ASP A 32 23.61 -44.01 14.97
N PHE A 33 24.39 -44.69 14.11
CA PHE A 33 25.68 -45.25 14.50
C PHE A 33 26.62 -44.13 14.98
N PHE A 34 26.62 -43.01 14.28
CA PHE A 34 27.51 -41.87 14.50
C PHE A 34 26.96 -40.85 15.50
N VAL A 35 25.70 -40.46 15.33
CA VAL A 35 25.04 -39.38 16.08
C VAL A 35 23.61 -39.77 16.41
N LYS A 36 23.26 -39.74 17.70
CA LYS A 36 21.92 -40.02 18.20
C LYS A 36 21.40 -38.83 18.99
N ASP A 37 20.19 -38.36 18.67
CA ASP A 37 19.57 -37.18 19.29
C ASP A 37 20.44 -35.91 19.25
N GLY A 38 21.26 -35.77 18.20
CA GLY A 38 22.21 -34.66 18.02
C GLY A 38 23.47 -34.76 18.90
N ALA A 39 23.67 -35.84 19.64
CA ALA A 39 24.87 -36.11 20.43
C ALA A 39 25.71 -37.25 19.81
N PRO A 40 27.03 -37.31 20.05
CA PRO A 40 27.85 -38.40 19.54
C PRO A 40 27.39 -39.75 20.10
N ASN A 41 27.31 -40.77 19.24
CA ASN A 41 26.98 -42.14 19.61
C ASN A 41 28.14 -43.13 19.38
N VAL A 42 29.33 -42.59 19.08
CA VAL A 42 30.51 -43.37 18.65
C VAL A 42 31.79 -42.83 19.30
N LYS A 43 32.76 -43.72 19.55
CA LYS A 43 34.14 -43.38 19.89
C LYS A 43 35.08 -43.75 18.73
N ILE A 44 36.00 -42.87 18.40
CA ILE A 44 37.05 -43.10 17.40
C ILE A 44 38.28 -43.65 18.14
N VAL A 45 38.65 -44.88 17.84
CA VAL A 45 39.73 -45.61 18.49
C VAL A 45 40.95 -45.64 17.57
N VAL A 46 42.05 -45.04 18.00
CA VAL A 46 43.31 -45.01 17.25
C VAL A 46 44.34 -45.92 17.91
N GLY A 47 45.13 -46.63 17.12
CA GLY A 47 46.23 -47.44 17.66
C GLY A 47 47.21 -46.66 18.54
N SER A 48 47.55 -47.16 19.73
CA SER A 48 48.57 -46.57 20.63
C SER A 48 49.98 -46.55 20.01
N ASN A 49 50.24 -47.43 19.04
CA ASN A 49 51.46 -47.45 18.23
C ASN A 49 51.25 -46.92 16.81
N ALA A 50 50.10 -46.28 16.53
CA ALA A 50 49.77 -45.81 15.19
C ALA A 50 50.71 -44.71 14.71
N ALA A 51 50.84 -44.58 13.38
CA ALA A 51 51.63 -43.49 12.83
C ALA A 51 50.90 -42.15 13.06
N ALA A 52 51.65 -41.05 13.12
CA ALA A 52 51.06 -39.70 13.26
C ALA A 52 50.00 -39.38 12.19
N MET A 53 50.06 -40.04 11.03
CA MET A 53 49.09 -39.90 9.96
C MET A 53 47.73 -40.54 10.29
N ASP A 54 47.71 -41.69 10.96
CA ASP A 54 46.47 -42.36 11.36
C ASP A 54 45.75 -41.55 12.46
N VAL A 55 46.54 -40.93 13.36
CA VAL A 55 46.03 -39.99 14.38
C VAL A 55 45.41 -38.75 13.72
N ALA A 56 46.03 -38.22 12.66
CA ALA A 56 45.47 -37.09 11.92
C ALA A 56 44.15 -37.47 11.23
N SER A 57 44.10 -38.65 10.59
CA SER A 57 42.87 -39.18 9.98
C SER A 57 41.73 -39.33 11.00
N ALA A 58 42.02 -39.80 12.21
CA ALA A 58 41.04 -39.88 13.28
C ALA A 58 40.53 -38.51 13.74
N ALA A 59 41.41 -37.51 13.81
CA ALA A 59 41.02 -36.14 14.14
C ALA A 59 40.12 -35.53 13.06
N ASP A 60 40.42 -35.76 11.78
CA ASP A 60 39.61 -35.26 10.67
C ASP A 60 38.20 -35.91 10.67
N ILE A 61 38.10 -37.21 10.96
CA ILE A 61 36.81 -37.90 11.17
C ILE A 61 36.05 -37.28 12.36
N ALA A 62 36.73 -37.00 13.48
CA ALA A 62 36.11 -36.38 14.64
C ALA A 62 35.51 -34.99 14.33
N VAL A 63 36.20 -34.20 13.51
CA VAL A 63 35.70 -32.89 13.04
C VAL A 63 34.47 -33.05 12.16
N ALA A 64 34.49 -34.00 11.22
CA ALA A 64 33.33 -34.29 10.37
C ALA A 64 32.10 -34.66 11.21
N LEU A 65 32.26 -35.53 12.21
CA LEU A 65 31.19 -35.87 13.16
C LEU A 65 30.69 -34.66 13.96
N GLY A 66 31.61 -33.78 14.38
CA GLY A 66 31.28 -32.56 15.13
C GLY A 66 30.28 -31.64 14.40
N SER A 67 30.27 -31.65 13.06
CA SER A 67 29.34 -30.85 12.25
C SER A 67 27.89 -31.32 12.30
N MET A 68 27.65 -32.56 12.76
CA MET A 68 26.34 -33.19 12.81
C MET A 68 25.66 -33.07 14.19
N LEU A 69 26.35 -32.46 15.16
CA LEU A 69 25.92 -32.42 16.57
C LEU A 69 24.95 -31.27 16.86
N TYR A 70 23.73 -31.34 16.33
CA TYR A 70 22.69 -30.34 16.56
C TYR A 70 21.27 -30.94 16.57
N THR A 71 20.30 -30.18 17.08
CA THR A 71 18.86 -30.42 16.92
C THR A 71 18.18 -29.22 16.27
N ALA A 72 17.14 -29.46 15.49
CA ALA A 72 16.35 -28.43 14.80
C ALA A 72 14.87 -28.51 15.21
N GLU A 73 14.24 -27.37 15.51
CA GLU A 73 12.80 -27.26 15.80
C GLU A 73 12.16 -26.07 15.05
N GLU A 74 10.90 -26.18 14.64
CA GLU A 74 10.15 -25.04 14.07
C GLU A 74 9.49 -24.22 15.18
N VAL A 75 9.71 -22.90 15.18
CA VAL A 75 9.15 -21.96 16.18
C VAL A 75 8.38 -20.86 15.47
N GLN A 76 7.20 -20.50 15.97
CA GLN A 76 6.42 -19.36 15.46
C GLN A 76 7.04 -18.05 15.96
N ALA A 77 7.26 -17.09 15.06
CA ALA A 77 7.69 -15.75 15.46
C ALA A 77 6.51 -14.95 16.04
N ASP A 78 6.74 -14.27 17.16
CA ASP A 78 5.83 -13.21 17.62
C ASP A 78 6.15 -11.92 16.83
N GLY A 79 5.12 -11.30 16.27
CA GLY A 79 5.27 -10.02 15.57
C GLY A 79 5.32 -8.84 16.55
N VAL A 80 5.96 -7.75 16.14
CA VAL A 80 6.17 -6.56 17.00
C VAL A 80 5.13 -5.48 16.75
N SER A 81 4.70 -5.31 15.50
CA SER A 81 3.64 -4.36 15.12
C SER A 81 2.93 -4.82 13.84
N VAL A 82 1.74 -4.26 13.61
CA VAL A 82 0.97 -4.40 12.37
C VAL A 82 0.56 -3.02 11.87
N ILE A 83 0.50 -2.84 10.55
CA ILE A 83 -0.09 -1.64 9.94
C ILE A 83 -1.51 -2.01 9.52
N VAL A 84 -2.49 -1.32 10.10
CA VAL A 84 -3.88 -1.40 9.67
C VAL A 84 -4.19 -0.23 8.75
N LYS A 85 -5.17 -0.42 7.86
CA LYS A 85 -5.68 0.64 7.00
C LYS A 85 -7.20 0.69 7.06
N LYS A 86 -7.75 1.89 7.18
CA LYS A 86 -9.20 2.16 7.13
C LYS A 86 -9.50 2.92 5.85
N ASP A 87 -10.45 2.42 5.07
CA ASP A 87 -10.98 3.15 3.92
C ASP A 87 -11.81 4.32 4.45
N VAL A 88 -11.36 5.54 4.16
CA VAL A 88 -11.98 6.79 4.61
C VAL A 88 -12.50 7.60 3.43
N THR A 89 -12.64 6.98 2.26
CA THR A 89 -13.20 7.65 1.09
C THR A 89 -14.68 7.94 1.28
N THR A 90 -15.08 9.18 1.00
CA THR A 90 -16.48 9.57 0.88
C THR A 90 -17.06 9.04 -0.42
N ASP A 91 -18.06 8.16 -0.30
CA ASP A 91 -18.76 7.48 -1.38
C ASP A 91 -20.26 7.82 -1.29
N PRO A 92 -20.78 8.72 -2.13
CA PRO A 92 -22.17 9.15 -2.04
C PRO A 92 -23.16 8.05 -2.43
N ASP A 93 -24.41 8.18 -1.99
CA ASP A 93 -25.46 7.20 -2.27
C ASP A 93 -25.83 7.15 -3.77
N ASP A 94 -25.96 5.93 -4.29
CA ASP A 94 -26.45 5.66 -5.65
C ASP A 94 -27.89 6.14 -5.85
N LEU A 95 -28.13 6.86 -6.95
CA LEU A 95 -29.47 7.30 -7.31
C LEU A 95 -30.22 6.16 -8.02
N LEU A 96 -31.18 5.53 -7.34
CA LEU A 96 -32.12 4.61 -7.98
C LEU A 96 -32.96 5.38 -9.02
N VAL A 97 -32.98 4.92 -10.27
CA VAL A 97 -33.73 5.59 -11.37
C VAL A 97 -34.81 4.72 -11.99
N TYR A 98 -34.74 3.40 -11.79
CA TYR A 98 -35.78 2.48 -12.23
C TYR A 98 -35.85 1.29 -11.28
N SER A 99 -37.06 0.85 -10.95
CA SER A 99 -37.25 -0.41 -10.26
C SER A 99 -38.64 -0.99 -10.47
N ASN A 100 -38.71 -2.27 -10.81
CA ASN A 100 -39.96 -3.03 -10.73
C ASN A 100 -39.99 -4.04 -9.56
N TRP A 101 -39.10 -3.90 -8.57
CA TRP A 101 -39.01 -4.81 -7.42
C TRP A 101 -40.23 -4.69 -6.49
N TYR A 102 -40.53 -5.78 -5.79
CA TYR A 102 -41.68 -5.87 -4.88
C TYR A 102 -41.75 -4.71 -3.88
N ILE A 103 -40.65 -4.43 -3.19
CA ILE A 103 -40.59 -3.39 -2.14
C ILE A 103 -40.70 -1.97 -2.72
N ASP A 104 -40.11 -1.72 -3.89
CA ASP A 104 -40.12 -0.39 -4.54
C ASP A 104 -41.45 -0.12 -5.27
N ARG A 105 -42.24 -1.18 -5.51
CA ARG A 105 -43.59 -1.09 -6.09
C ARG A 105 -44.69 -1.26 -5.03
N ASN A 106 -44.49 -0.72 -3.82
CA ASN A 106 -45.49 -0.76 -2.75
C ASN A 106 -45.99 -2.20 -2.47
N ASN A 107 -45.05 -3.14 -2.34
CA ASN A 107 -45.33 -4.54 -2.07
C ASN A 107 -46.22 -5.21 -3.14
N THR A 108 -46.02 -4.83 -4.41
CA THR A 108 -46.72 -5.42 -5.56
C THR A 108 -45.85 -6.50 -6.21
N ILE A 109 -46.38 -7.70 -6.42
CA ILE A 109 -45.67 -8.79 -7.08
C ILE A 109 -45.31 -8.36 -8.53
N PRO A 110 -44.03 -8.46 -8.94
CA PRO A 110 -43.62 -8.17 -10.31
C PRO A 110 -44.34 -9.07 -11.32
N SER A 111 -44.83 -8.49 -12.41
CA SER A 111 -45.59 -9.21 -13.45
C SER A 111 -44.79 -9.49 -14.73
N ALA A 112 -43.64 -8.85 -14.91
CA ALA A 112 -42.78 -9.10 -16.06
C ALA A 112 -42.28 -10.55 -16.04
N THR A 113 -42.20 -11.19 -17.19
CA THR A 113 -41.72 -12.58 -17.36
C THR A 113 -40.30 -12.63 -17.92
N ASP A 114 -39.86 -11.53 -18.54
CA ASP A 114 -38.55 -11.34 -19.16
C ASP A 114 -38.21 -9.83 -19.23
N TYR A 115 -37.06 -9.50 -19.81
CA TYR A 115 -36.64 -8.12 -20.02
C TYR A 115 -37.58 -7.33 -20.96
N ASP A 116 -38.24 -8.00 -21.90
CA ASP A 116 -39.10 -7.34 -22.90
C ASP A 116 -40.49 -6.97 -22.37
N SER A 117 -40.90 -7.63 -21.30
CA SER A 117 -42.13 -7.40 -20.54
C SER A 117 -41.94 -6.49 -19.32
N LEU A 118 -40.76 -5.87 -19.17
CA LEU A 118 -40.55 -4.85 -18.15
C LEU A 118 -41.54 -3.68 -18.33
N PRO A 119 -42.14 -3.18 -17.23
CA PRO A 119 -43.09 -2.08 -17.30
C PRO A 119 -42.41 -0.77 -17.72
N ASP A 120 -43.12 0.03 -18.52
CA ASP A 120 -42.70 1.38 -18.91
C ASP A 120 -42.94 2.42 -17.81
N ASN A 121 -43.73 2.07 -16.78
CA ASN A 121 -44.14 2.94 -15.69
C ASN A 121 -43.43 2.67 -14.35
N ALA A 122 -42.17 2.27 -14.41
CA ALA A 122 -41.35 1.89 -13.25
C ALA A 122 -40.10 2.78 -13.07
N TRP A 123 -40.09 3.96 -13.71
CA TRP A 123 -39.06 4.97 -13.46
C TRP A 123 -39.31 5.65 -12.12
N TYR A 124 -38.25 5.73 -11.32
CA TYR A 124 -38.28 6.12 -9.91
C TYR A 124 -37.60 7.48 -9.72
N ASN A 125 -38.27 8.39 -9.03
CA ASN A 125 -37.81 9.77 -8.84
C ASN A 125 -37.44 10.10 -7.38
N GLY A 126 -37.13 9.09 -6.56
CA GLY A 126 -36.80 9.30 -5.15
C GLY A 126 -37.99 9.26 -4.19
N SER A 127 -39.24 9.27 -4.69
CA SER A 127 -40.44 9.22 -3.84
C SER A 127 -40.96 7.80 -3.65
N SER A 128 -41.17 7.39 -2.39
CA SER A 128 -41.66 6.05 -2.00
C SER A 128 -43.00 5.62 -2.64
N TYR A 129 -43.71 6.55 -3.28
CA TYR A 129 -45.03 6.29 -3.89
C TYR A 129 -45.07 6.57 -5.39
N TYR A 130 -43.95 6.96 -6.01
CA TYR A 130 -43.93 7.33 -7.42
C TYR A 130 -43.17 6.29 -8.25
N ASN A 131 -43.87 5.77 -9.24
CA ASN A 131 -43.33 4.99 -10.34
C ASN A 131 -44.04 5.47 -11.61
N GLY A 132 -43.30 5.99 -12.58
CA GLY A 132 -43.87 6.67 -13.74
C GLY A 132 -43.16 6.34 -15.05
N ALA A 133 -43.58 7.01 -16.12
CA ALA A 133 -42.94 6.91 -17.42
C ALA A 133 -41.60 7.68 -17.42
N TYR A 134 -40.68 7.30 -18.32
CA TYR A 134 -39.39 7.98 -18.46
C TYR A 134 -39.52 9.49 -18.65
N THR A 135 -40.50 9.94 -19.45
CA THR A 135 -40.69 11.37 -19.73
C THR A 135 -41.04 12.19 -18.49
N ASP A 136 -41.78 11.59 -17.56
CA ASP A 136 -42.13 12.25 -16.30
C ASP A 136 -40.94 12.28 -15.34
N TRP A 137 -40.15 11.20 -15.35
CA TRP A 137 -38.89 11.11 -14.61
C TRP A 137 -37.86 12.14 -15.10
N GLU A 138 -37.66 12.25 -16.42
CA GLU A 138 -36.75 13.22 -17.04
C GLU A 138 -37.19 14.66 -16.70
N ALA A 139 -38.49 14.96 -16.82
CA ALA A 139 -39.03 16.26 -16.45
C ALA A 139 -38.85 16.58 -14.95
N TYR A 140 -38.92 15.57 -14.08
CA TYR A 140 -38.67 15.74 -12.65
C TYR A 140 -37.22 16.14 -12.37
N TYR A 141 -36.23 15.43 -12.93
CA TYR A 141 -34.81 15.75 -12.70
C TYR A 141 -34.32 16.99 -13.44
N ALA A 142 -34.99 17.40 -14.52
CA ALA A 142 -34.78 18.72 -15.11
C ALA A 142 -35.24 19.86 -14.17
N ALA A 143 -36.24 19.63 -13.32
CA ALA A 143 -36.75 20.62 -12.37
C ALA A 143 -36.14 20.49 -10.96
N ASN A 144 -35.60 19.33 -10.61
CA ASN A 144 -35.02 19.00 -9.32
C ASN A 144 -33.66 18.32 -9.56
N PRO A 145 -32.59 19.12 -9.67
CA PRO A 145 -31.24 18.59 -9.84
C PRO A 145 -30.89 17.61 -8.74
N TRP A 146 -30.09 16.61 -9.08
CA TRP A 146 -29.48 15.76 -8.07
C TRP A 146 -28.28 16.50 -7.47
N ILE A 147 -28.25 16.61 -6.14
CA ILE A 147 -27.22 17.32 -5.39
C ILE A 147 -26.62 16.34 -4.39
N THR A 148 -25.29 16.32 -4.31
CA THR A 148 -24.54 15.62 -3.28
C THR A 148 -23.35 16.45 -2.85
N GLU A 149 -22.97 16.27 -1.61
CA GLU A 149 -21.86 16.95 -0.96
C GLU A 149 -20.75 15.94 -0.65
N ILE A 150 -19.50 16.41 -0.69
CA ILE A 150 -18.33 15.62 -0.32
C ILE A 150 -17.45 16.49 0.56
N GLU A 151 -17.30 16.07 1.81
CA GLU A 151 -16.83 16.97 2.85
C GLU A 151 -15.30 17.06 2.98
N ASP A 152 -14.82 18.22 3.44
CA ASP A 152 -13.45 18.54 3.83
C ASP A 152 -12.39 18.25 2.73
N MET A 153 -12.77 18.43 1.47
CA MET A 153 -11.96 18.02 0.33
C MET A 153 -10.90 19.04 -0.06
N ASP A 154 -11.15 20.32 0.20
CA ASP A 154 -10.21 21.42 -0.04
C ASP A 154 -10.01 22.29 1.22
N SER A 155 -9.12 23.28 1.12
CA SER A 155 -8.69 24.07 2.27
C SER A 155 -8.51 25.55 1.96
N ILE A 156 -8.65 26.37 3.00
CA ILE A 156 -8.26 27.78 3.01
C ILE A 156 -7.28 28.01 4.15
N LYS A 157 -6.12 28.61 3.86
CA LYS A 157 -5.00 28.76 4.82
C LYS A 157 -4.56 27.45 5.50
N GLY A 158 -4.78 26.30 4.84
CA GLY A 158 -4.44 24.98 5.35
C GLY A 158 -5.52 24.33 6.23
N ASP A 159 -6.62 25.02 6.53
CA ASP A 159 -7.77 24.43 7.23
C ASP A 159 -8.66 23.72 6.21
N LYS A 160 -8.76 22.39 6.31
CA LYS A 160 -9.60 21.54 5.44
C LYS A 160 -11.04 21.57 5.93
N GLN A 161 -11.85 22.40 5.31
CA GLN A 161 -13.25 22.70 5.67
C GLN A 161 -14.06 23.09 4.42
N ILE A 162 -13.54 22.81 3.22
CA ILE A 162 -14.17 23.21 1.96
C ILE A 162 -14.76 21.97 1.33
N ASP A 163 -16.07 22.01 1.18
CA ASP A 163 -16.87 20.92 0.67
C ASP A 163 -17.05 21.04 -0.83
N TRP A 164 -17.30 19.90 -1.48
CA TRP A 164 -17.59 19.86 -2.91
C TRP A 164 -19.07 19.59 -3.13
N ASP A 165 -19.78 20.65 -3.46
CA ASP A 165 -21.20 20.60 -3.83
C ASP A 165 -21.34 20.19 -5.29
N ILE A 166 -21.58 18.90 -5.54
CA ILE A 166 -21.82 18.38 -6.88
C ILE A 166 -23.31 18.45 -7.18
N THR A 167 -23.65 19.25 -8.18
CA THR A 167 -25.01 19.35 -8.74
C THR A 167 -25.05 18.80 -10.16
N VAL A 168 -25.93 17.82 -10.40
CA VAL A 168 -26.19 17.21 -11.71
C VAL A 168 -27.57 17.64 -12.19
N GLU A 169 -27.58 18.54 -13.17
CA GLU A 169 -28.76 19.10 -13.80
C GLU A 169 -29.00 18.45 -15.17
N ASP A 170 -30.25 18.46 -15.63
CA ASP A 170 -30.64 17.96 -16.97
C ASP A 170 -30.15 16.54 -17.28
N LEU A 171 -30.14 15.66 -16.27
CA LEU A 171 -29.69 14.28 -16.43
C LEU A 171 -30.59 13.50 -17.39
N LYS A 172 -29.98 12.98 -18.45
CA LYS A 172 -30.63 12.17 -19.48
C LYS A 172 -29.98 10.82 -19.62
N ILE A 173 -30.82 9.81 -19.83
CA ILE A 173 -30.42 8.42 -20.06
C ILE A 173 -30.88 8.05 -21.47
N THR A 174 -29.93 7.66 -22.32
CA THR A 174 -30.20 7.14 -23.66
C THR A 174 -29.77 5.67 -23.70
N ASP A 175 -30.58 4.80 -24.30
CA ASP A 175 -30.17 3.41 -24.51
C ASP A 175 -28.92 3.37 -25.40
N ALA A 176 -27.83 2.76 -24.89
CA ALA A 176 -26.56 2.74 -25.60
C ALA A 176 -26.57 1.83 -26.86
N ASP A 177 -27.49 0.86 -26.93
CA ASP A 177 -27.58 -0.07 -28.04
C ASP A 177 -28.44 0.49 -29.19
N THR A 178 -29.50 1.24 -28.86
CA THR A 178 -30.45 1.77 -29.85
C THR A 178 -30.32 3.26 -30.12
N GLU A 179 -29.61 4.00 -29.26
CA GLU A 179 -29.51 5.47 -29.28
C GLU A 179 -30.86 6.20 -29.12
N ASP A 180 -31.89 5.51 -28.61
CA ASP A 180 -33.23 6.04 -28.40
C ASP A 180 -33.49 6.41 -26.94
N VAL A 181 -34.50 7.27 -26.74
CA VAL A 181 -35.08 7.54 -25.42
C VAL A 181 -35.70 6.25 -24.87
N PRO A 182 -35.27 5.77 -23.69
CA PRO A 182 -35.70 4.48 -23.18
C PRO A 182 -37.15 4.53 -22.71
N THR A 183 -37.93 3.50 -23.07
CA THR A 183 -39.28 3.29 -22.52
C THR A 183 -39.24 2.46 -21.23
N LYS A 184 -38.19 1.66 -21.04
CA LYS A 184 -37.87 0.82 -19.88
C LYS A 184 -36.38 0.94 -19.58
N ALA A 185 -35.93 0.54 -18.40
CA ALA A 185 -34.51 0.57 -18.06
C ALA A 185 -33.65 -0.18 -19.12
N PRO A 186 -32.73 0.51 -19.82
CA PRO A 186 -31.83 -0.14 -20.78
C PRO A 186 -30.80 -1.01 -20.03
N LYS A 187 -30.17 -1.97 -20.71
CA LYS A 187 -29.08 -2.77 -20.08
C LYS A 187 -27.77 -1.98 -19.95
N SER A 188 -27.60 -0.98 -20.80
CA SER A 188 -26.49 -0.05 -20.83
C SER A 188 -26.99 1.29 -21.34
N ALA A 189 -26.44 2.38 -20.81
CA ALA A 189 -26.86 3.71 -21.19
C ALA A 189 -25.69 4.64 -21.47
N THR A 190 -25.96 5.62 -22.32
CA THR A 190 -25.19 6.86 -22.41
C THR A 190 -25.88 7.90 -21.57
N LEU A 191 -25.12 8.60 -20.74
CA LEU A 191 -25.59 9.71 -19.93
C LEU A 191 -25.24 11.03 -20.60
N THR A 192 -26.09 12.03 -20.43
CA THR A 192 -25.79 13.43 -20.69
C THR A 192 -26.30 14.26 -19.52
N ALA A 193 -25.48 15.17 -19.00
CA ALA A 193 -25.87 16.05 -17.88
C ALA A 193 -25.05 17.34 -17.86
N ASN A 194 -25.64 18.39 -17.28
CA ASN A 194 -24.95 19.61 -16.90
C ASN A 194 -24.44 19.45 -15.47
N VAL A 195 -23.12 19.39 -15.30
CA VAL A 195 -22.51 19.23 -13.97
C VAL A 195 -21.96 20.57 -13.49
N THR A 196 -22.34 20.92 -12.27
CA THR A 196 -21.79 22.03 -11.51
C THR A 196 -21.09 21.48 -10.27
N VAL A 197 -19.88 21.95 -9.98
CA VAL A 197 -19.19 21.72 -8.70
C VAL A 197 -18.93 23.08 -8.07
N GLU A 198 -19.53 23.32 -6.91
CA GLU A 198 -19.37 24.54 -6.13
C GLU A 198 -18.43 24.30 -4.95
N PHE A 199 -17.61 25.31 -4.66
CA PHE A 199 -16.63 25.33 -3.57
C PHE A 199 -16.87 26.61 -2.77
N ASN A 200 -17.28 26.49 -1.52
CA ASN A 200 -17.66 27.61 -0.66
C ASN A 200 -16.50 27.99 0.28
N TYR A 201 -15.87 29.14 0.06
CA TYR A 201 -14.73 29.59 0.87
C TYR A 201 -15.14 30.46 2.05
N VAL A 202 -16.44 30.59 2.31
CA VAL A 202 -16.97 31.29 3.48
C VAL A 202 -17.20 30.29 4.61
N ILE A 203 -16.17 30.08 5.42
CA ILE A 203 -16.22 29.19 6.58
C ILE A 203 -16.88 29.91 7.75
N LYS A 204 -17.86 29.26 8.37
CA LYS A 204 -18.62 29.81 9.50
C LYS A 204 -18.50 28.91 10.70
N LYS A 205 -18.78 29.51 11.85
CA LYS A 205 -18.94 28.80 13.12
C LYS A 205 -20.41 28.76 13.50
N TRP A 206 -20.86 27.57 13.89
CA TRP A 206 -22.24 27.28 14.22
C TRP A 206 -22.36 26.70 15.62
N GLU A 207 -23.43 27.09 16.33
CA GLU A 207 -23.86 26.43 17.57
C GLU A 207 -25.01 25.48 17.26
N VAL A 208 -24.77 24.18 17.46
CA VAL A 208 -25.76 23.12 17.27
C VAL A 208 -26.23 22.65 18.64
N THR A 209 -27.54 22.63 18.85
CA THR A 209 -28.14 22.16 20.10
C THR A 209 -28.89 20.87 19.85
N THR A 210 -28.37 19.76 20.37
CA THR A 210 -29.01 18.45 20.29
C THR A 210 -29.71 18.13 21.61
N SER A 211 -30.83 17.40 21.52
CA SER A 211 -31.54 16.92 22.70
C SER A 211 -31.67 15.42 22.59
N ASP A 212 -31.11 14.71 23.57
CA ASP A 212 -31.23 13.27 23.68
C ASP A 212 -32.18 12.94 24.82
N THR A 213 -33.11 12.00 24.60
CA THR A 213 -34.09 11.60 25.61
C THR A 213 -33.82 10.16 25.98
N ASP A 214 -33.42 9.97 27.24
CA ASP A 214 -33.20 8.66 27.83
C ASP A 214 -34.46 7.80 27.66
N ASP A 215 -34.32 6.66 26.99
CA ASP A 215 -35.43 5.76 26.62
C ASP A 215 -36.03 5.02 27.82
N GLN A 216 -35.27 4.88 28.90
CA GLN A 216 -35.67 4.21 30.14
C GLN A 216 -36.43 5.15 31.09
N TRP A 217 -36.04 6.42 31.18
CA TRP A 217 -36.52 7.38 32.18
C TRP A 217 -37.25 8.59 31.59
N GLY A 218 -37.18 8.80 30.27
CA GLY A 218 -37.79 9.93 29.58
C GLY A 218 -37.15 11.28 29.93
N LEU A 219 -35.92 11.29 30.43
CA LEU A 219 -35.19 12.50 30.78
C LEU A 219 -34.49 13.04 29.52
N THR A 220 -34.88 14.25 29.11
CA THR A 220 -34.21 14.93 28.00
C THR A 220 -33.00 15.72 28.51
N THR A 221 -31.83 15.40 27.97
CA THR A 221 -30.59 16.16 28.16
C THR A 221 -30.32 16.94 26.88
N THR A 222 -30.09 18.25 27.02
CA THR A 222 -29.75 19.12 25.91
C THR A 222 -28.26 19.46 25.97
N THR A 223 -27.56 19.28 24.85
CA THR A 223 -26.14 19.60 24.71
C THR A 223 -25.96 20.59 23.58
N THR A 224 -25.21 21.67 23.83
CA THR A 224 -24.82 22.64 22.79
C THR A 224 -23.35 22.44 22.46
N THR A 225 -23.04 22.22 21.20
CA THR A 225 -21.69 22.07 20.66
C THR A 225 -21.45 23.10 19.57
N THR A 226 -20.20 23.54 19.42
CA THR A 226 -19.79 24.39 18.29
C THR A 226 -19.20 23.53 17.19
N THR A 227 -19.56 23.79 15.94
CA THR A 227 -18.92 23.23 14.75
C THR A 227 -18.45 24.36 13.84
N ILE A 228 -17.40 24.10 13.06
CA ILE A 228 -16.88 24.99 12.03
C ILE A 228 -17.11 24.26 10.71
N ASP A 229 -17.64 24.97 9.72
CA ASP A 229 -18.19 24.37 8.51
C ASP A 229 -18.43 25.47 7.45
N ASP A 230 -18.25 25.18 6.16
CA ASP A 230 -18.68 26.08 5.08
C ASP A 230 -20.19 26.08 4.88
N ASP A 231 -20.84 25.02 5.35
CA ASP A 231 -22.27 24.81 5.24
C ASP A 231 -23.02 24.90 6.58
N GLN A 232 -24.34 25.05 6.50
CA GLN A 232 -25.16 25.18 7.72
C GLN A 232 -25.54 23.79 8.24
N PRO A 233 -25.00 23.34 9.40
CA PRO A 233 -25.40 22.08 9.98
C PRO A 233 -26.86 22.12 10.42
N SER A 234 -27.52 20.96 10.41
CA SER A 234 -28.94 20.84 10.77
C SER A 234 -29.22 21.41 12.16
N GLY A 235 -30.11 22.42 12.24
CA GLY A 235 -30.44 23.11 13.49
C GLY A 235 -29.34 24.03 14.03
N GLY A 236 -28.28 24.27 13.26
CA GLY A 236 -27.18 25.16 13.59
C GLY A 236 -27.60 26.63 13.62
N ASN A 237 -27.14 27.36 14.63
CA ASN A 237 -27.29 28.80 14.73
C ASN A 237 -25.95 29.47 14.43
N PHE A 238 -25.95 30.42 13.52
CA PHE A 238 -24.74 31.16 13.15
C PHE A 238 -24.16 31.91 14.35
N VAL A 239 -22.84 31.84 14.51
CA VAL A 239 -22.08 32.52 15.57
C VAL A 239 -21.23 33.64 14.98
N GLU A 240 -20.28 33.28 14.12
CA GLU A 240 -19.30 34.18 13.50
C GLU A 240 -18.76 33.58 12.21
N ASP A 241 -18.26 34.44 11.32
CA ASP A 241 -17.46 34.01 10.17
C ASP A 241 -16.04 33.67 10.66
N VAL A 242 -15.53 32.49 10.32
CA VAL A 242 -14.14 32.09 10.54
C VAL A 242 -13.28 32.59 9.38
N TYR A 243 -13.77 32.38 8.16
CA TYR A 243 -13.21 32.92 6.93
C TYR A 243 -14.31 33.54 6.08
N SER A 244 -14.05 34.72 5.53
CA SER A 244 -15.02 35.45 4.70
C SER A 244 -14.87 35.18 3.20
N GLY A 245 -14.07 34.20 2.82
CA GLY A 245 -13.65 33.95 1.44
C GLY A 245 -12.16 34.15 1.20
N ILE A 246 -11.76 34.00 -0.06
CA ILE A 246 -10.39 34.11 -0.55
C ILE A 246 -10.07 35.58 -0.82
N THR A 247 -9.02 36.11 -0.19
CA THR A 247 -8.48 37.45 -0.43
C THR A 247 -7.04 37.41 -0.94
N LYS A 248 -6.52 38.56 -1.35
CA LYS A 248 -5.09 38.77 -1.62
C LYS A 248 -4.21 38.22 -0.49
N GLU A 249 -3.05 37.67 -0.86
CA GLU A 249 -2.01 37.13 0.05
C GLU A 249 -2.45 35.89 0.85
N MET A 250 -3.59 35.28 0.48
CA MET A 250 -4.02 33.99 1.02
C MET A 250 -3.58 32.83 0.13
N THR A 251 -3.48 31.66 0.75
CA THR A 251 -3.39 30.37 0.06
C THR A 251 -4.70 29.62 0.22
N PHE A 252 -5.15 28.98 -0.85
CA PHE A 252 -6.28 28.03 -0.83
C PHE A 252 -5.95 26.82 -1.71
N THR A 253 -6.72 25.74 -1.56
CA THR A 253 -6.65 24.61 -2.48
C THR A 253 -7.92 24.47 -3.29
N LEU A 254 -7.78 24.05 -4.54
CA LEU A 254 -8.89 23.63 -5.40
C LEU A 254 -8.54 22.29 -6.04
N LEU A 255 -9.36 21.28 -5.79
CA LEU A 255 -9.14 19.89 -6.22
C LEU A 255 -7.83 19.30 -5.70
N GLY A 256 -7.37 19.78 -4.54
CA GLY A 256 -6.09 19.44 -3.92
C GLY A 256 -4.87 20.14 -4.50
N ASN A 257 -5.03 21.05 -5.48
CA ASN A 257 -3.93 21.89 -5.97
C ASN A 257 -3.88 23.18 -5.16
N GLU A 258 -2.70 23.58 -4.72
CA GLU A 258 -2.50 24.80 -3.94
C GLU A 258 -2.34 26.04 -4.84
N TYR A 259 -2.98 27.14 -4.44
CA TYR A 259 -2.94 28.43 -5.14
C TYR A 259 -2.64 29.55 -4.14
N TYR A 260 -1.59 30.32 -4.40
CA TYR A 260 -1.32 31.56 -3.67
C TYR A 260 -1.86 32.77 -4.44
N VAL A 261 -2.62 33.60 -3.76
CA VAL A 261 -3.43 34.67 -4.35
C VAL A 261 -2.65 35.98 -4.39
N LEU A 262 -2.42 36.48 -5.59
CA LEU A 262 -1.69 37.73 -5.83
C LEU A 262 -2.64 38.92 -5.91
N ASP A 263 -3.83 38.73 -6.47
CA ASP A 263 -4.87 39.76 -6.58
C ASP A 263 -6.26 39.16 -6.81
N VAL A 264 -7.30 39.87 -6.36
CA VAL A 264 -8.70 39.52 -6.55
C VAL A 264 -9.47 40.75 -6.99
N THR A 265 -10.29 40.60 -8.03
CA THR A 265 -11.28 41.61 -8.43
C THR A 265 -12.66 40.97 -8.57
N ASN A 266 -13.69 41.80 -8.81
CA ASN A 266 -15.08 41.36 -8.99
C ASN A 266 -15.23 40.16 -9.95
N THR A 267 -14.36 40.07 -10.95
CA THR A 267 -14.43 39.06 -12.01
C THR A 267 -13.13 38.31 -12.23
N THR A 268 -12.06 38.55 -11.46
CA THR A 268 -10.75 37.94 -11.75
C THR A 268 -10.05 37.42 -10.52
N LEU A 269 -9.34 36.30 -10.68
CA LEU A 269 -8.37 35.78 -9.74
C LEU A 269 -6.98 35.82 -10.39
N THR A 270 -6.02 36.47 -9.75
CA THR A 270 -4.61 36.39 -10.12
C THR A 270 -3.88 35.57 -9.08
N TYR A 271 -3.20 34.51 -9.51
CA TYR A 271 -2.43 33.61 -8.64
C TYR A 271 -1.04 33.35 -9.24
N GLY A 272 -0.12 32.87 -8.41
CA GLY A 272 1.24 32.52 -8.81
C GLY A 272 2.07 32.21 -7.58
N ASN A 273 3.39 32.10 -7.74
CA ASN A 273 4.30 31.97 -6.62
C ASN A 273 4.79 33.37 -6.21
N ASP A 274 4.83 33.62 -4.91
CA ASP A 274 5.36 34.86 -4.33
C ASP A 274 6.61 34.55 -3.52
N HIS A 275 7.74 35.09 -3.97
CA HIS A 275 9.04 34.92 -3.33
C HIS A 275 9.35 36.08 -2.37
N GLY A 276 8.39 36.98 -2.16
CA GLY A 276 8.51 38.12 -1.28
C GLY A 276 9.59 39.11 -1.69
N GLU A 277 9.99 39.94 -0.74
CA GLU A 277 11.01 40.97 -0.93
C GLU A 277 12.43 40.38 -0.83
N ASN A 278 13.21 40.58 -1.88
CA ASN A 278 14.58 40.12 -1.99
C ASN A 278 15.54 41.29 -2.16
N TRP A 279 16.70 41.22 -1.51
CA TRP A 279 17.68 42.31 -1.46
C TRP A 279 18.88 41.96 -2.34
N PHE A 280 19.18 42.83 -3.31
CA PHE A 280 20.25 42.62 -4.27
C PHE A 280 21.29 43.74 -4.17
N HIS A 281 22.56 43.36 -4.11
CA HIS A 281 23.65 44.25 -4.48
C HIS A 281 23.85 44.26 -5.99
N VAL A 282 24.56 45.28 -6.49
CA VAL A 282 25.00 45.30 -7.88
C VAL A 282 25.89 44.09 -8.17
N GLY A 283 25.51 43.30 -9.16
CA GLY A 283 26.18 42.08 -9.61
C GLY A 283 25.59 40.80 -9.03
N ASP A 284 24.76 40.87 -7.99
CA ASP A 284 24.12 39.70 -7.39
C ASP A 284 23.18 39.02 -8.40
N GLU A 285 23.19 37.69 -8.40
CA GLU A 285 22.29 36.82 -9.16
C GLU A 285 21.61 35.86 -8.18
N MET A 286 20.29 35.77 -8.25
CA MET A 286 19.47 34.83 -7.50
C MET A 286 18.56 34.04 -8.43
N GLU A 287 18.13 32.86 -8.01
CA GLU A 287 17.29 31.96 -8.81
C GLU A 287 15.93 31.72 -8.15
N PHE A 288 14.84 31.82 -8.92
CA PHE A 288 13.45 31.66 -8.48
C PHE A 288 12.70 30.82 -9.52
N ASP A 289 12.27 29.61 -9.15
CA ASP A 289 11.58 28.67 -10.06
C ASP A 289 12.27 28.46 -11.41
N GLY A 290 13.60 28.47 -11.42
CA GLY A 290 14.44 28.33 -12.61
C GLY A 290 14.72 29.64 -13.38
N TYR A 291 14.08 30.75 -13.02
CA TYR A 291 14.43 32.08 -13.51
C TYR A 291 15.63 32.63 -12.75
N LYS A 292 16.61 33.19 -13.46
CA LYS A 292 17.76 33.86 -12.84
C LYS A 292 17.62 35.36 -12.95
N VAL A 293 17.64 36.04 -11.82
CA VAL A 293 17.49 37.50 -11.71
C VAL A 293 18.83 38.09 -11.28
N GLN A 294 19.43 38.90 -12.14
CA GLN A 294 20.71 39.55 -11.91
C GLN A 294 20.57 41.07 -11.95
N VAL A 295 20.91 41.76 -10.86
CA VAL A 295 20.92 43.23 -10.83
C VAL A 295 22.25 43.73 -11.38
N LEU A 296 22.20 44.46 -12.49
CA LEU A 296 23.39 44.96 -13.18
C LEU A 296 23.78 46.38 -12.77
N ASP A 297 22.80 47.21 -12.40
CA ASP A 297 23.04 48.59 -11.98
C ASP A 297 21.88 49.12 -11.11
N ILE A 298 22.17 50.10 -10.26
CA ILE A 298 21.21 50.71 -9.33
C ILE A 298 21.41 52.23 -9.33
N SER A 299 20.33 52.97 -9.58
CA SER A 299 20.28 54.44 -9.51
C SER A 299 19.43 54.89 -8.32
N ILE A 300 20.10 55.32 -7.23
CA ILE A 300 19.38 55.78 -6.02
C ILE A 300 18.65 57.10 -6.27
N ASN A 301 19.25 58.00 -7.05
CA ASN A 301 18.68 59.33 -7.28
C ASN A 301 17.35 59.26 -8.05
N GLU A 302 17.19 58.23 -8.88
CA GLU A 302 16.00 58.04 -9.72
C GLU A 302 15.13 56.89 -9.19
N ASN A 303 15.58 56.19 -8.15
CA ASN A 303 14.99 54.98 -7.60
C ASN A 303 14.72 53.89 -8.65
N ARG A 304 15.78 53.52 -9.39
CA ARG A 304 15.73 52.56 -10.50
C ARG A 304 16.77 51.46 -10.38
N ALA A 305 16.49 50.30 -10.97
CA ALA A 305 17.44 49.20 -11.09
C ALA A 305 17.41 48.63 -12.52
N LEU A 306 18.59 48.38 -13.10
CA LEU A 306 18.73 47.62 -14.34
C LEU A 306 18.90 46.15 -13.99
N VAL A 307 17.99 45.31 -14.46
CA VAL A 307 17.93 43.89 -14.11
C VAL A 307 17.98 43.07 -15.39
N LYS A 308 18.85 42.05 -15.39
CA LYS A 308 18.85 41.01 -16.41
C LYS A 308 18.11 39.80 -15.85
N VAL A 309 17.19 39.25 -16.61
CA VAL A 309 16.49 38.02 -16.26
C VAL A 309 16.75 36.97 -17.31
N THR A 310 17.05 35.74 -16.88
CA THR A 310 17.20 34.58 -17.75
C THR A 310 16.13 33.54 -17.39
N ALA A 311 15.27 33.20 -18.35
CA ALA A 311 14.22 32.19 -18.22
C ALA A 311 14.79 30.76 -18.22
N PRO A 312 14.03 29.76 -17.74
CA PRO A 312 14.47 28.36 -17.69
C PRO A 312 14.89 27.75 -19.04
N ASP A 313 14.34 28.25 -20.15
CA ASP A 313 14.68 27.82 -21.51
C ASP A 313 15.97 28.48 -22.07
N GLY A 314 16.57 29.39 -21.31
CA GLY A 314 17.77 30.14 -21.65
C GLY A 314 17.52 31.48 -22.34
N GLN A 315 16.26 31.85 -22.64
CA GLN A 315 15.93 33.20 -23.12
C GLN A 315 16.33 34.22 -22.05
N SER A 316 16.85 35.37 -22.45
CA SER A 316 17.20 36.44 -21.51
C SER A 316 16.70 37.79 -21.99
N ASP A 317 16.27 38.62 -21.05
CA ASP A 317 15.90 40.01 -21.31
C ASP A 317 16.51 40.96 -20.26
N LEU A 318 16.51 42.25 -20.58
CA LEU A 318 16.99 43.35 -19.75
C LEU A 318 15.85 44.33 -19.52
N VAL A 319 15.48 44.51 -18.26
CA VAL A 319 14.41 45.42 -17.85
C VAL A 319 14.93 46.48 -16.90
N ILE A 320 14.36 47.68 -17.00
CA ILE A 320 14.57 48.75 -16.02
C ILE A 320 13.35 48.76 -15.11
N LEU A 321 13.59 48.53 -13.82
CA LEU A 321 12.57 48.67 -12.80
C LEU A 321 12.62 50.09 -12.23
N GLU A 322 11.45 50.67 -11.98
CA GLU A 322 11.32 51.98 -11.33
C GLU A 322 10.41 51.82 -10.12
N SER A 323 10.74 52.41 -8.97
CA SER A 323 9.94 52.18 -7.75
C SER A 323 8.53 52.76 -7.80
N THR A 324 8.27 53.63 -8.79
CA THR A 324 6.96 54.22 -9.04
C THR A 324 6.20 53.49 -10.13
N ALA A 325 6.85 52.56 -10.84
CA ALA A 325 6.21 51.64 -11.74
C ALA A 325 5.75 50.42 -10.92
N GLY A 326 4.54 49.91 -11.19
CA GLY A 326 4.08 48.66 -10.59
C GLY A 326 4.89 47.46 -11.10
N ALA A 327 4.37 46.26 -10.87
CA ALA A 327 5.01 45.03 -11.34
C ALA A 327 5.33 45.08 -12.84
N THR A 328 6.56 44.72 -13.18
CA THR A 328 7.04 44.59 -14.56
C THR A 328 7.04 43.12 -14.95
N ASP A 329 6.15 42.72 -15.87
CA ASP A 329 6.19 41.40 -16.52
C ASP A 329 7.32 41.39 -17.54
N VAL A 330 8.35 40.59 -17.26
CA VAL A 330 9.62 40.62 -18.00
C VAL A 330 9.48 40.04 -19.40
N PHE A 331 8.65 39.01 -19.58
CA PHE A 331 8.49 38.31 -20.85
C PHE A 331 7.09 38.47 -21.46
N SER A 332 6.20 39.23 -20.80
CA SER A 332 4.81 39.46 -21.22
C SER A 332 3.98 38.16 -21.31
N ASP A 333 4.35 37.15 -20.53
CA ASP A 333 3.71 35.84 -20.47
C ASP A 333 3.30 35.44 -19.04
N GLY A 334 3.49 36.32 -18.06
CA GLY A 334 3.27 36.04 -16.64
C GLY A 334 4.34 35.15 -15.99
N GLY A 335 5.38 34.76 -16.72
CA GLY A 335 6.41 33.85 -16.22
C GLY A 335 7.17 34.39 -15.01
N ILE A 336 7.55 35.67 -15.04
CA ILE A 336 8.16 36.36 -13.91
C ILE A 336 7.82 37.86 -13.92
N LEU A 337 7.34 38.33 -12.77
CA LEU A 337 7.01 39.72 -12.49
C LEU A 337 7.96 40.26 -11.42
N LEU A 338 8.52 41.45 -11.65
CA LEU A 338 9.43 42.10 -10.74
C LEU A 338 8.88 43.49 -10.34
N THR A 339 8.84 43.78 -9.04
CA THR A 339 8.48 45.11 -8.52
C THR A 339 9.66 45.65 -7.73
N LEU A 340 10.16 46.83 -8.11
CA LEU A 340 11.19 47.51 -7.32
C LEU A 340 10.51 48.26 -6.16
N GLU A 341 10.72 47.82 -4.93
CA GLU A 341 10.15 48.49 -3.76
C GLU A 341 10.98 49.73 -3.40
N ASN A 342 12.32 49.58 -3.38
CA ASN A 342 13.21 50.65 -2.97
C ASN A 342 14.66 50.47 -3.42
N THR A 343 15.43 51.56 -3.41
CA THR A 343 16.89 51.56 -3.56
C THR A 343 17.54 52.46 -2.52
N PHE A 344 18.67 52.04 -1.97
CA PHE A 344 19.38 52.80 -0.93
C PHE A 344 20.85 52.40 -0.84
N VAL A 345 21.62 53.17 -0.05
CA VAL A 345 23.00 52.86 0.29
C VAL A 345 23.02 52.06 1.59
N GLY A 346 23.58 50.86 1.56
CA GLY A 346 23.83 50.03 2.74
C GLY A 346 24.85 50.65 3.70
N ILE A 347 24.88 50.17 4.94
CA ILE A 347 25.82 50.65 5.97
C ILE A 347 27.30 50.37 5.62
N ASP A 348 27.53 49.41 4.72
CA ASP A 348 28.82 49.04 4.15
C ASP A 348 29.19 49.89 2.92
N GLY A 349 28.30 50.78 2.49
CA GLY A 349 28.49 51.67 1.33
C GLY A 349 28.04 51.08 0.00
N ASN A 350 27.52 49.84 -0.03
CA ASN A 350 27.06 49.21 -1.26
C ASN A 350 25.67 49.71 -1.67
N LEU A 351 25.41 49.75 -2.97
CA LEU A 351 24.08 50.03 -3.50
C LEU A 351 23.21 48.78 -3.38
N ILE A 352 22.00 48.92 -2.84
CA ILE A 352 21.06 47.82 -2.61
C ILE A 352 19.72 48.16 -3.27
N ALA A 353 19.14 47.18 -3.94
CA ALA A 353 17.77 47.21 -4.45
C ALA A 353 16.92 46.17 -3.72
N GLN A 354 15.74 46.58 -3.27
CA GLN A 354 14.74 45.70 -2.69
C GLN A 354 13.71 45.40 -3.78
N VAL A 355 13.59 44.14 -4.19
CA VAL A 355 12.77 43.71 -5.32
C VAL A 355 11.82 42.62 -4.86
N THR A 356 10.52 42.84 -5.04
CA THR A 356 9.49 41.80 -4.89
C THR A 356 9.46 40.95 -6.15
N ILE A 357 9.44 39.63 -5.99
CA ILE A 357 9.57 38.67 -7.10
C ILE A 357 8.38 37.71 -7.08
N GLN A 358 7.66 37.65 -8.20
CA GLN A 358 6.55 36.73 -8.41
C GLN A 358 6.78 35.93 -9.69
N THR A 359 6.47 34.64 -9.69
CA THR A 359 6.67 33.74 -10.84
C THR A 359 5.41 32.94 -11.13
N ASN A 360 5.30 32.43 -12.36
CA ASN A 360 4.17 31.63 -12.83
C ASN A 360 2.81 32.32 -12.61
N VAL A 361 2.79 33.65 -12.75
CA VAL A 361 1.62 34.49 -12.53
C VAL A 361 0.59 34.26 -13.63
N LYS A 362 -0.64 33.96 -13.23
CA LYS A 362 -1.77 33.75 -14.12
C LYS A 362 -2.98 34.50 -13.61
N THR A 363 -3.68 35.17 -14.51
CA THR A 363 -4.97 35.81 -14.24
C THR A 363 -6.05 35.06 -14.98
N ILE A 364 -7.06 34.60 -14.24
CA ILE A 364 -8.25 33.96 -14.79
C ILE A 364 -9.42 34.91 -14.60
N GLU A 365 -10.18 35.15 -15.66
CA GLU A 365 -11.46 35.85 -15.61
C GLU A 365 -12.60 34.86 -15.35
N SER A 366 -13.65 35.32 -14.67
CA SER A 366 -14.91 34.61 -14.52
C SER A 366 -15.52 34.34 -15.91
N GLY A 367 -15.92 33.10 -16.17
CA GLY A 367 -16.24 32.56 -17.49
C GLY A 367 -15.04 31.91 -18.21
N GLY A 368 -13.83 32.05 -17.70
CA GLY A 368 -12.62 31.39 -18.19
C GLY A 368 -12.46 29.96 -17.67
N GLU A 369 -11.25 29.41 -17.80
CA GLU A 369 -10.91 28.05 -17.35
C GLU A 369 -9.75 28.09 -16.35
N LEU A 370 -10.07 27.99 -15.05
CA LEU A 370 -9.07 27.70 -14.02
C LEU A 370 -8.68 26.21 -14.03
N VAL A 371 -9.68 25.36 -14.29
CA VAL A 371 -9.52 23.93 -14.54
C VAL A 371 -9.82 23.65 -16.00
N SER A 372 -8.91 22.97 -16.69
CA SER A 372 -9.00 22.78 -18.14
C SER A 372 -10.31 22.12 -18.56
N GLY A 373 -11.01 22.75 -19.51
CA GLY A 373 -12.28 22.30 -20.04
C GLY A 373 -13.48 22.46 -19.12
N TRP A 374 -13.34 23.19 -18.00
CA TRP A 374 -14.43 23.56 -17.09
C TRP A 374 -14.55 25.08 -16.99
N THR A 375 -15.75 25.59 -17.24
CA THR A 375 -16.03 27.03 -17.11
C THR A 375 -16.03 27.40 -15.62
N THR A 376 -15.20 28.35 -15.24
CA THR A 376 -15.04 28.82 -13.86
C THR A 376 -15.83 30.09 -13.65
N THR A 377 -16.68 30.15 -12.63
CA THR A 377 -17.36 31.37 -12.19
C THR A 377 -16.87 31.75 -10.79
N PHE A 378 -16.45 33.00 -10.62
CA PHE A 378 -16.16 33.57 -9.31
C PHE A 378 -17.38 34.31 -8.78
N VAL A 379 -17.83 33.94 -7.58
CA VAL A 379 -18.81 34.71 -6.81
C VAL A 379 -18.04 35.53 -5.79
N THR A 380 -18.13 36.84 -5.90
CA THR A 380 -17.40 37.78 -5.04
C THR A 380 -18.32 38.50 -4.09
N ASN A 381 -17.75 38.99 -2.98
CA ASN A 381 -18.45 39.87 -2.05
C ASN A 381 -18.88 41.18 -2.75
N ALA A 382 -19.68 42.01 -2.06
CA ALA A 382 -20.17 43.27 -2.63
C ALA A 382 -19.07 44.29 -2.99
N ALA A 383 -17.87 44.20 -2.39
CA ALA A 383 -16.74 45.07 -2.69
C ALA A 383 -15.94 44.59 -3.92
N GLY A 384 -16.02 43.31 -4.25
CA GLY A 384 -15.30 42.69 -5.35
C GLY A 384 -13.86 42.32 -5.04
N ASP A 385 -13.44 42.34 -3.78
CA ASP A 385 -12.05 42.09 -3.37
C ASP A 385 -11.87 40.73 -2.68
N THR A 386 -12.96 39.98 -2.53
CA THR A 386 -13.00 38.66 -1.87
C THR A 386 -13.83 37.70 -2.71
N ILE A 387 -13.29 36.53 -3.03
CA ILE A 387 -14.04 35.43 -3.67
C ILE A 387 -14.68 34.60 -2.56
N GLU A 388 -16.00 34.59 -2.52
CA GLU A 388 -16.79 33.78 -1.58
C GLU A 388 -16.95 32.36 -2.10
N LYS A 389 -17.15 32.19 -3.41
CA LYS A 389 -17.33 30.87 -4.04
C LYS A 389 -16.62 30.75 -5.38
N ILE A 390 -16.14 29.55 -5.66
CA ILE A 390 -15.70 29.15 -7.00
C ILE A 390 -16.69 28.11 -7.51
N ILE A 391 -17.16 28.27 -8.74
CA ILE A 391 -18.11 27.34 -9.36
C ILE A 391 -17.53 26.84 -10.67
N LEU A 392 -17.39 25.53 -10.82
CA LEU A 392 -16.95 24.88 -12.05
C LEU A 392 -18.15 24.26 -12.76
N LYS A 393 -18.35 24.56 -14.05
CA LYS A 393 -19.46 24.05 -14.84
C LYS A 393 -19.02 23.39 -16.13
N LYS A 394 -19.67 22.27 -16.48
CA LYS A 394 -19.45 21.56 -17.74
C LYS A 394 -20.63 20.68 -18.13
N GLU A 395 -21.00 20.68 -19.41
CA GLU A 395 -21.85 19.65 -19.99
C GLU A 395 -21.00 18.40 -20.28
N LEU A 396 -21.42 17.26 -19.74
CA LEU A 396 -20.75 15.98 -19.89
C LEU A 396 -21.66 14.99 -20.63
N SER A 397 -21.07 14.14 -21.46
CA SER A 397 -21.77 13.06 -22.14
C SER A 397 -20.88 11.83 -22.33
N GLY A 398 -21.45 10.64 -22.15
CA GLY A 398 -20.76 9.37 -22.31
C GLY A 398 -21.37 8.25 -21.45
N SER A 399 -20.84 7.04 -21.58
CA SER A 399 -21.20 5.91 -20.68
C SER A 399 -20.67 6.08 -19.26
N THR A 400 -19.69 6.97 -19.09
CA THR A 400 -19.12 7.38 -17.80
C THR A 400 -18.79 8.86 -17.90
N LEU A 401 -19.30 9.66 -16.97
CA LEU A 401 -19.01 11.08 -16.87
C LEU A 401 -17.89 11.28 -15.85
N ASP A 402 -16.79 11.89 -16.28
CA ASP A 402 -15.64 12.18 -15.42
C ASP A 402 -15.81 13.55 -14.75
N ILE A 403 -15.92 13.53 -13.43
CA ILE A 403 -16.02 14.73 -12.60
C ILE A 403 -14.62 15.04 -12.07
N LEU A 404 -13.94 15.90 -12.82
CA LEU A 404 -12.66 16.52 -12.45
C LEU A 404 -11.53 15.51 -12.16
N GLY A 405 -11.63 14.28 -12.66
CA GLY A 405 -10.69 13.18 -12.39
C GLY A 405 -10.86 12.53 -11.00
N LYS A 406 -11.84 12.98 -10.20
CA LYS A 406 -12.00 12.62 -8.79
C LYS A 406 -13.19 11.69 -8.56
N TYR A 407 -14.27 11.90 -9.29
CA TYR A 407 -15.47 11.08 -9.24
C TYR A 407 -15.90 10.69 -10.64
N LYS A 408 -16.60 9.57 -10.75
CA LYS A 408 -17.22 9.14 -12.00
C LYS A 408 -18.69 8.87 -11.80
N ILE A 409 -19.50 9.30 -12.75
CA ILE A 409 -20.94 9.04 -12.78
C ILE A 409 -21.24 8.08 -13.93
N TYR A 410 -21.94 6.98 -13.66
CA TYR A 410 -22.29 6.01 -14.69
C TYR A 410 -23.61 5.28 -14.40
N TYR A 411 -24.15 4.67 -15.44
CA TYR A 411 -25.39 3.90 -15.36
C TYR A 411 -25.12 2.44 -15.00
N LYS A 412 -25.87 1.90 -14.03
CA LYS A 412 -25.79 0.50 -13.62
C LYS A 412 -27.17 -0.16 -13.75
N PHE A 413 -27.22 -1.32 -14.39
CA PHE A 413 -28.42 -2.15 -14.51
C PHE A 413 -28.21 -3.50 -13.85
N GLU A 414 -29.18 -3.94 -13.06
CA GLU A 414 -29.25 -5.30 -12.52
C GLU A 414 -30.61 -5.91 -12.84
N GLY A 415 -30.62 -7.17 -13.25
CA GLY A 415 -31.84 -7.91 -13.49
C GLY A 415 -31.74 -9.34 -13.00
N ASP A 416 -32.85 -9.87 -12.49
CA ASP A 416 -32.93 -11.21 -11.92
C ASP A 416 -34.24 -11.90 -12.29
N THR A 417 -34.19 -13.23 -12.38
CA THR A 417 -35.33 -14.09 -12.74
C THR A 417 -35.61 -15.06 -11.60
N LYS A 418 -36.88 -15.22 -11.24
CA LYS A 418 -37.30 -16.21 -10.26
C LYS A 418 -38.47 -17.04 -10.79
N THR A 419 -38.37 -18.35 -10.64
CA THR A 419 -39.50 -19.29 -10.84
C THR A 419 -40.02 -19.74 -9.47
N ALA A 420 -41.31 -19.61 -9.25
CA ALA A 420 -41.99 -20.00 -8.01
C ALA A 420 -43.50 -20.19 -8.29
N ASP A 421 -44.28 -20.53 -7.27
CA ASP A 421 -45.75 -20.53 -7.32
C ASP A 421 -46.25 -19.11 -7.00
N PHE A 422 -46.33 -18.24 -8.01
CA PHE A 422 -46.74 -16.84 -7.81
C PHE A 422 -48.26 -16.67 -7.83
N ASP A 423 -49.00 -17.54 -8.52
CA ASP A 423 -50.46 -17.53 -8.59
C ASP A 423 -51.15 -18.38 -7.49
N ASN A 424 -50.38 -19.13 -6.71
CA ASN A 424 -50.80 -20.02 -5.63
C ASN A 424 -51.64 -21.22 -6.11
N ASP A 425 -51.35 -21.75 -7.31
CA ASP A 425 -52.00 -22.95 -7.85
C ASP A 425 -51.36 -24.27 -7.34
N GLY A 426 -50.24 -24.18 -6.63
CA GLY A 426 -49.48 -25.30 -6.08
C GLY A 426 -48.38 -25.83 -6.99
N GLN A 427 -48.07 -25.17 -8.11
CA GLN A 427 -46.95 -25.48 -9.00
C GLN A 427 -45.91 -24.36 -9.00
N GLU A 428 -44.63 -24.72 -8.90
CA GLU A 428 -43.52 -23.76 -9.05
C GLU A 428 -43.15 -23.62 -10.54
N ASP A 429 -44.06 -23.10 -11.36
CA ASP A 429 -43.87 -22.93 -12.81
C ASP A 429 -44.08 -21.49 -13.32
N ASP A 430 -44.49 -20.55 -12.45
CA ASP A 430 -44.51 -19.13 -12.77
C ASP A 430 -43.11 -18.52 -12.75
N THR A 431 -42.64 -18.05 -13.91
CA THR A 431 -41.39 -17.29 -14.01
C THR A 431 -41.68 -15.78 -14.03
N ARG A 432 -40.95 -15.03 -13.21
CA ARG A 432 -41.00 -13.56 -13.14
C ARG A 432 -39.61 -12.96 -13.27
N TYR A 433 -39.55 -11.78 -13.86
CA TYR A 433 -38.34 -10.99 -14.09
C TYR A 433 -38.41 -9.66 -13.35
N THR A 434 -37.31 -9.30 -12.70
CA THR A 434 -37.16 -8.02 -12.01
C THR A 434 -35.90 -7.31 -12.47
N ALA A 435 -35.93 -5.99 -12.44
CA ALA A 435 -34.81 -5.14 -12.76
C ALA A 435 -34.78 -3.90 -11.86
N ARG A 436 -33.56 -3.43 -11.61
CA ARG A 436 -33.25 -2.14 -11.03
C ARG A 436 -32.19 -1.46 -11.87
N ALA A 437 -32.24 -0.14 -11.89
CA ALA A 437 -31.18 0.65 -12.45
C ALA A 437 -30.86 1.85 -11.57
N TRP A 438 -29.58 2.22 -11.58
CA TRP A 438 -29.03 3.31 -10.80
C TRP A 438 -28.16 4.21 -11.65
N ILE A 439 -28.06 5.46 -11.21
CA ILE A 439 -26.97 6.36 -11.55
C ILE A 439 -26.04 6.32 -10.36
N VAL A 440 -24.87 5.74 -10.58
CA VAL A 440 -23.83 5.55 -9.57
C VAL A 440 -22.89 6.74 -9.64
N ILE A 441 -22.57 7.36 -8.51
CA ILE A 441 -21.41 8.23 -8.34
C ILE A 441 -20.42 7.50 -7.47
N GLU A 442 -19.21 7.33 -7.96
CA GLU A 442 -18.18 6.68 -7.15
C GLU A 442 -16.85 7.41 -7.28
N PRO A 443 -16.04 7.44 -6.22
CA PRO A 443 -14.70 8.01 -6.24
C PRO A 443 -13.81 7.24 -7.23
N THR A 444 -12.92 7.95 -7.92
CA THR A 444 -11.95 7.32 -8.84
C THR A 444 -10.81 6.62 -8.10
N GLU A 445 -10.51 7.07 -6.89
CA GLU A 445 -9.45 6.55 -6.04
C GLU A 445 -9.91 6.37 -4.59
N LYS A 446 -9.35 5.37 -3.91
CA LYS A 446 -9.57 5.13 -2.49
C LYS A 446 -8.51 5.81 -1.64
N VAL A 447 -8.95 6.46 -0.57
CA VAL A 447 -8.15 7.14 0.42
C VAL A 447 -8.15 6.27 1.66
N TYR A 448 -6.95 5.92 2.13
CA TYR A 448 -6.80 5.10 3.31
C TYR A 448 -6.10 5.90 4.39
N ASP A 449 -6.68 5.88 5.59
CA ASP A 449 -5.95 6.22 6.80
C ASP A 449 -5.19 4.98 7.29
N THR A 450 -3.98 5.18 7.80
CA THR A 450 -3.11 4.08 8.24
C THR A 450 -2.60 4.30 9.65
N GLN A 451 -2.65 3.25 10.46
CA GLN A 451 -2.16 3.27 11.83
C GLN A 451 -1.26 2.06 12.07
N GLU A 452 -0.12 2.30 12.70
CA GLU A 452 0.72 1.22 13.23
C GLU A 452 0.24 0.87 14.65
N LEU A 453 -0.03 -0.42 14.88
CA LEU A 453 -0.52 -0.94 16.16
C LEU A 453 0.41 -2.02 16.69
N LYS A 454 0.56 -2.05 18.01
CA LYS A 454 1.33 -3.02 18.79
C LYS A 454 0.42 -3.81 19.70
N VAL A 455 0.93 -4.91 20.23
CA VAL A 455 0.24 -5.66 21.29
C VAL A 455 -0.04 -4.73 22.47
N GLY A 456 -1.31 -4.65 22.87
CA GLY A 456 -1.81 -3.75 23.90
C GLY A 456 -2.49 -2.48 23.39
N ASP A 457 -2.33 -2.11 22.12
CA ASP A 457 -3.01 -0.95 21.55
C ASP A 457 -4.50 -1.24 21.28
N GLU A 458 -5.32 -0.20 21.19
CA GLU A 458 -6.76 -0.31 20.90
C GLU A 458 -7.10 0.20 19.48
N LEU A 459 -8.04 -0.47 18.82
CA LEU A 459 -8.63 -0.09 17.54
C LEU A 459 -10.14 -0.38 17.56
N GLU A 460 -10.96 0.65 17.41
CA GLU A 460 -12.44 0.54 17.34
C GLU A 460 -13.05 -0.29 18.49
N GLY A 461 -12.53 -0.12 19.71
CA GLY A 461 -12.99 -0.83 20.91
C GLY A 461 -12.42 -2.25 21.10
N TRP A 462 -11.51 -2.69 20.23
CA TRP A 462 -10.76 -3.94 20.36
C TRP A 462 -9.33 -3.68 20.82
N THR A 463 -8.77 -4.55 21.67
CA THR A 463 -7.35 -4.51 22.04
C THR A 463 -6.55 -5.55 21.25
N ILE A 464 -5.36 -5.20 20.77
CA ILE A 464 -4.46 -6.12 20.09
C ILE A 464 -3.81 -7.07 21.13
N ASP A 465 -4.30 -8.30 21.23
CA ASP A 465 -3.81 -9.29 22.21
C ASP A 465 -2.50 -9.98 21.77
N GLN A 466 -2.36 -10.26 20.47
CA GLN A 466 -1.21 -10.97 19.91
C GLN A 466 -1.01 -10.64 18.43
N ILE A 467 0.25 -10.58 17.99
CA ILE A 467 0.63 -10.55 16.57
C ILE A 467 1.41 -11.82 16.24
N LYS A 468 0.98 -12.56 15.21
CA LYS A 468 1.60 -13.83 14.80
C LYS A 468 2.38 -13.64 13.51
N GLY A 469 3.67 -13.93 13.53
CA GLY A 469 4.54 -14.03 12.36
C GLY A 469 4.69 -15.47 11.84
N ASP A 470 5.49 -15.62 10.78
CA ASP A 470 5.82 -16.92 10.17
C ASP A 470 6.72 -17.78 11.07
N THR A 471 6.86 -19.07 10.74
CA THR A 471 7.74 -20.00 11.48
C THR A 471 9.19 -19.94 10.98
N TYR A 472 10.13 -20.18 11.89
CA TYR A 472 11.57 -20.31 11.58
C TYR A 472 12.18 -21.55 12.25
N THR A 473 13.22 -22.12 11.62
CA THR A 473 13.98 -23.25 12.20
C THR A 473 14.99 -22.75 13.22
N LYS A 474 14.84 -23.18 14.47
CA LYS A 474 15.78 -22.93 15.55
C LYS A 474 16.76 -24.10 15.68
N ILE A 475 18.05 -23.80 15.56
CA ILE A 475 19.14 -24.77 15.69
C ILE A 475 19.73 -24.71 17.10
N THR A 476 19.87 -25.86 17.75
CA THR A 476 20.55 -26.00 19.05
C THR A 476 21.74 -26.94 18.90
N VAL A 477 22.96 -26.44 19.04
CA VAL A 477 24.20 -27.23 18.93
C VAL A 477 24.44 -28.01 20.22
N LYS A 478 24.89 -29.27 20.11
CA LYS A 478 25.15 -30.21 21.22
C LYS A 478 26.61 -30.72 21.19
N PRO A 479 27.59 -29.91 21.62
CA PRO A 479 28.99 -30.32 21.62
C PRO A 479 29.22 -31.56 22.52
N PRO A 480 30.22 -32.41 22.21
CA PRO A 480 30.53 -33.59 23.01
C PRO A 480 31.05 -33.17 24.39
N ALA A 481 30.62 -33.88 25.44
CA ALA A 481 31.04 -33.61 26.82
C ALA A 481 32.44 -34.19 27.14
N GLU A 482 32.85 -35.23 26.42
CA GLU A 482 34.14 -35.91 26.54
C GLU A 482 34.79 -36.05 25.15
N PRO A 483 36.12 -36.21 25.08
CA PRO A 483 36.79 -36.51 23.81
C PRO A 483 36.21 -37.77 23.17
N ILE A 484 35.74 -37.65 21.93
CA ILE A 484 35.23 -38.80 21.16
C ILE A 484 36.36 -39.65 20.58
N THR A 485 37.61 -39.17 20.59
CA THR A 485 38.78 -39.91 20.11
C THR A 485 39.59 -40.44 21.29
N VAL A 486 39.86 -41.74 21.28
CA VAL A 486 40.60 -42.49 22.33
C VAL A 486 41.66 -43.38 21.70
N LEU A 487 42.65 -43.81 22.48
CA LEU A 487 43.62 -44.82 22.06
C LEU A 487 43.06 -46.23 22.24
N ASP A 488 43.54 -47.18 21.44
CA ASP A 488 43.17 -48.60 21.55
C ASP A 488 43.47 -49.19 22.92
N SER A 489 44.52 -48.72 23.59
CA SER A 489 44.87 -49.08 24.97
C SER A 489 43.88 -48.57 26.03
N GLU A 490 43.01 -47.62 25.66
CA GLU A 490 41.97 -47.07 26.54
C GLU A 490 40.62 -47.80 26.38
N VAL A 491 40.52 -48.74 25.43
CA VAL A 491 39.31 -49.55 25.21
C VAL A 491 39.39 -50.83 26.03
N ASP A 492 38.44 -51.02 26.96
CA ASP A 492 38.25 -52.30 27.64
C ASP A 492 37.32 -53.20 26.82
N LEU A 493 37.91 -54.20 26.14
CA LEU A 493 37.16 -55.15 25.31
C LEU A 493 36.13 -55.98 26.08
N ASN A 494 36.21 -56.06 27.41
CA ASN A 494 35.21 -56.76 28.23
C ASN A 494 34.02 -55.87 28.59
N ASN A 495 34.11 -54.56 28.33
CA ASN A 495 33.11 -53.57 28.70
C ASN A 495 33.05 -52.42 27.68
N VAL A 496 32.80 -52.77 26.42
CA VAL A 496 32.52 -51.78 25.36
C VAL A 496 31.15 -51.16 25.62
N ASP A 497 31.08 -49.83 25.61
CA ASP A 497 29.92 -49.02 26.01
C ASP A 497 29.42 -48.06 24.92
N SER A 498 30.02 -48.11 23.72
CA SER A 498 29.67 -47.26 22.58
C SER A 498 30.03 -47.95 21.27
N ASN A 499 29.44 -47.51 20.17
CA ASN A 499 29.93 -47.86 18.85
C ASN A 499 31.38 -47.41 18.69
N LEU A 500 32.18 -48.13 17.89
CA LEU A 500 33.60 -47.82 17.70
C LEU A 500 33.93 -47.58 16.23
N ILE A 501 34.68 -46.52 15.93
CA ILE A 501 35.39 -46.36 14.66
C ILE A 501 36.85 -46.70 14.91
N LEU A 502 37.32 -47.83 14.39
CA LEU A 502 38.71 -48.27 14.57
C LEU A 502 39.56 -47.72 13.42
N VAL A 503 40.45 -46.78 13.73
CA VAL A 503 41.37 -46.21 12.75
C VAL A 503 42.70 -46.96 12.81
N GLY A 504 43.05 -47.60 11.70
CA GLY A 504 44.29 -48.36 11.53
C GLY A 504 44.07 -49.88 11.49
N GLY A 505 44.88 -50.55 10.67
CA GLY A 505 44.85 -52.00 10.52
C GLY A 505 45.42 -52.77 11.73
N PRO A 506 45.42 -54.12 11.71
CA PRO A 506 45.86 -54.98 12.81
C PRO A 506 47.26 -54.71 13.36
N VAL A 507 48.15 -54.14 12.54
CA VAL A 507 49.51 -53.79 12.98
C VAL A 507 49.52 -52.54 13.86
N ALA A 508 48.62 -51.59 13.60
CA ALA A 508 48.57 -50.30 14.27
C ALA A 508 47.57 -50.29 15.43
N ASN A 509 46.40 -50.92 15.24
CA ASN A 509 45.29 -50.91 16.20
C ASN A 509 45.03 -52.34 16.73
N SER A 510 45.20 -52.51 18.04
CA SER A 510 45.05 -53.80 18.73
C SER A 510 43.60 -54.29 18.80
N VAL A 511 42.60 -53.40 18.76
CA VAL A 511 41.18 -53.79 18.66
C VAL A 511 40.90 -54.36 17.27
N THR A 512 41.40 -53.71 16.21
CA THR A 512 41.32 -54.25 14.84
C THR A 512 42.01 -55.62 14.76
N ALA A 513 43.19 -55.77 15.37
CA ALA A 513 43.90 -57.05 15.43
C ALA A 513 43.08 -58.14 16.12
N TYR A 514 42.45 -57.82 17.27
CA TYR A 514 41.58 -58.73 17.98
C TYR A 514 40.40 -59.22 17.12
N LEU A 515 39.72 -58.31 16.42
CA LEU A 515 38.59 -58.66 15.55
C LEU A 515 39.00 -59.55 14.37
N VAL A 516 40.21 -59.35 13.83
CA VAL A 516 40.78 -60.22 12.78
C VAL A 516 41.17 -61.59 13.35
N ASP A 517 41.84 -61.65 14.50
CA ASP A 517 42.25 -62.90 15.14
C ASP A 517 41.05 -63.77 15.56
N GLN A 518 39.93 -63.15 15.95
CA GLN A 518 38.67 -63.85 16.23
C GLN A 518 37.90 -64.26 14.96
N GLY A 519 38.36 -63.84 13.77
CA GLY A 519 37.69 -64.10 12.50
C GLY A 519 36.37 -63.34 12.32
N VAL A 520 36.16 -62.26 13.08
CA VAL A 520 34.98 -61.39 12.98
C VAL A 520 35.13 -60.45 11.79
N SER A 521 36.32 -59.87 11.62
CA SER A 521 36.68 -59.09 10.44
C SER A 521 37.13 -60.01 9.29
N THR A 522 36.66 -59.74 8.07
CA THR A 522 36.85 -60.63 6.91
C THR A 522 37.77 -60.06 5.83
N ILE A 523 38.12 -58.76 5.92
CA ILE A 523 39.00 -58.10 4.97
C ILE A 523 40.47 -58.47 5.22
N ASP A 524 41.22 -58.70 4.14
CA ASP A 524 42.67 -58.87 4.20
C ASP A 524 43.37 -57.51 4.35
N TRP A 525 43.38 -56.98 5.58
CA TRP A 525 43.95 -55.68 5.91
C TRP A 525 45.45 -55.55 5.61
N TYR A 526 46.18 -56.66 5.55
CA TYR A 526 47.61 -56.64 5.24
C TYR A 526 47.89 -56.33 3.76
N ASN A 527 46.90 -56.50 2.89
CA ASN A 527 47.00 -56.22 1.45
C ASN A 527 46.00 -55.17 0.94
N SER A 528 45.03 -54.75 1.76
CA SER A 528 44.03 -53.72 1.43
C SER A 528 44.66 -52.37 1.02
N ASP A 529 44.15 -51.78 -0.07
CA ASP A 529 44.53 -50.43 -0.53
C ASP A 529 43.81 -49.29 0.23
N GLY A 530 43.04 -49.65 1.27
CA GLY A 530 42.19 -48.75 2.03
C GLY A 530 40.74 -49.18 1.87
N ASP A 531 40.20 -49.87 2.87
CA ASP A 531 38.82 -50.34 2.88
C ASP A 531 38.13 -49.91 4.19
N ILE A 532 36.80 -49.91 4.17
CA ILE A 532 35.96 -49.69 5.35
C ILE A 532 35.10 -50.93 5.56
N GLU A 533 35.17 -51.54 6.75
CA GLU A 533 34.34 -52.69 7.12
C GLU A 533 33.39 -52.29 8.25
N TYR A 534 32.09 -52.42 8.02
CA TYR A 534 31.07 -52.27 9.05
C TYR A 534 30.70 -53.63 9.62
N LEU A 535 30.78 -53.75 10.94
CA LEU A 535 30.54 -54.96 11.70
C LEU A 535 29.41 -54.69 12.70
N GLU A 536 28.26 -55.30 12.46
CA GLU A 536 27.12 -55.23 13.38
C GLU A 536 27.36 -56.13 14.60
N ASP A 537 26.93 -55.68 15.77
CA ASP A 537 26.93 -56.44 17.04
C ASP A 537 28.31 -57.02 17.42
N ALA A 538 29.40 -56.39 16.97
CA ALA A 538 30.76 -56.90 17.16
C ALA A 538 31.17 -56.98 18.64
N PHE A 539 30.59 -56.12 19.48
CA PHE A 539 30.74 -56.15 20.93
C PHE A 539 29.40 -56.10 21.65
N GLY A 540 28.54 -57.11 21.44
CA GLY A 540 27.21 -57.15 22.06
C GLY A 540 26.23 -56.31 21.26
N ASP A 541 25.64 -55.29 21.85
CA ASP A 541 24.71 -54.36 21.15
C ASP A 541 25.44 -53.19 20.45
N TYR A 542 26.78 -53.24 20.38
CA TYR A 542 27.61 -52.17 19.83
C TYR A 542 28.29 -52.58 18.54
N ASP A 543 28.15 -51.70 17.56
CA ASP A 543 28.67 -51.87 16.22
C ASP A 543 30.09 -51.32 16.10
N VAL A 544 30.84 -51.83 15.13
CA VAL A 544 32.21 -51.42 14.86
C VAL A 544 32.37 -51.06 13.39
N LEU A 545 33.04 -49.94 13.12
CA LEU A 545 33.46 -49.52 11.80
C LEU A 545 34.99 -49.51 11.73
N ILE A 546 35.57 -50.46 10.99
CA ILE A 546 37.02 -50.51 10.77
C ILE A 546 37.36 -49.63 9.57
N VAL A 547 38.28 -48.69 9.75
CA VAL A 547 38.79 -47.78 8.72
C VAL A 547 40.30 -48.00 8.63
N ALA A 548 40.74 -48.80 7.66
CA ALA A 548 42.10 -49.29 7.63
C ALA A 548 42.60 -49.63 6.22
N GLY A 549 43.92 -49.66 6.06
CA GLY A 549 44.58 -50.23 4.89
C GLY A 549 45.97 -50.77 5.24
N LYS A 550 46.65 -51.37 4.25
CA LYS A 550 47.96 -52.02 4.43
C LYS A 550 49.06 -51.11 4.97
N ASN A 551 48.91 -49.80 4.78
CA ASN A 551 49.82 -48.77 5.28
C ASN A 551 49.05 -47.50 5.65
N ARG A 552 49.78 -46.51 6.13
CA ARG A 552 49.23 -45.21 6.58
C ARG A 552 48.57 -44.42 5.44
N GLU A 553 49.11 -44.50 4.22
CA GLU A 553 48.54 -43.82 3.06
C GLU A 553 47.18 -44.44 2.66
N ALA A 554 47.09 -45.76 2.70
CA ALA A 554 45.85 -46.52 2.46
C ALA A 554 44.80 -46.28 3.55
N THR A 555 45.22 -46.25 4.82
CA THR A 555 44.33 -45.92 5.96
C THR A 555 43.80 -44.50 5.85
N LYS A 556 44.63 -43.55 5.41
CA LYS A 556 44.19 -42.17 5.14
C LYS A 556 43.16 -42.11 4.02
N ALA A 557 43.33 -42.86 2.94
CA ALA A 557 42.36 -42.91 1.84
C ALA A 557 40.99 -43.43 2.33
N ALA A 558 40.96 -44.47 3.15
CA ALA A 558 39.73 -44.97 3.78
C ALA A 558 39.08 -43.93 4.71
N ALA A 559 39.88 -43.17 5.46
CA ALA A 559 39.37 -42.08 6.29
C ALA A 559 38.77 -40.92 5.47
N GLU A 560 39.39 -40.58 4.33
CA GLU A 560 38.86 -39.59 3.38
C GLU A 560 37.51 -40.05 2.78
N GLU A 561 37.36 -41.34 2.47
CA GLU A 561 36.10 -41.92 2.03
C GLU A 561 35.01 -41.83 3.13
N LEU A 562 35.35 -42.16 4.39
CA LEU A 562 34.41 -42.01 5.50
C LEU A 562 33.98 -40.55 5.71
N MET A 563 34.90 -39.59 5.60
CA MET A 563 34.54 -38.17 5.72
C MET A 563 33.58 -37.70 4.64
N ALA A 564 33.77 -38.16 3.40
CA ALA A 564 32.85 -37.87 2.30
C ALA A 564 31.45 -38.43 2.61
N TYR A 565 31.39 -39.65 3.14
CA TYR A 565 30.15 -40.28 3.57
C TYR A 565 29.44 -39.51 4.70
N LEU A 566 30.17 -39.09 5.72
CA LEU A 566 29.63 -38.31 6.85
C LEU A 566 29.05 -36.97 6.40
N LYS A 567 29.67 -36.33 5.41
CA LYS A 567 29.17 -35.07 4.83
C LYS A 567 27.81 -35.23 4.17
N ASP A 568 27.56 -36.36 3.50
CA ASP A 568 26.28 -36.63 2.85
C ASP A 568 25.17 -37.01 3.85
N LEU A 569 25.54 -37.38 5.09
CA LEU A 569 24.60 -37.68 6.19
C LEU A 569 24.23 -36.46 7.04
N ALA A 570 25.01 -35.38 6.98
CA ALA A 570 24.85 -34.17 7.79
C ALA A 570 23.66 -33.31 7.33
#